data_AF-A0A2V8BVT6-F1
#
_entry.id   AF-A0A2V8BVT6-F1
#
_cell.length_a   1.000
_cell.length_b   1.000
_cell.length_c   1.000
_cell.angle_alpha   90.00
_cell.angle_beta   90.00
_cell.angle_gamma   90.00
#
_symmetry.space_group_name_H-M   'P 1'
#
loop_
_entity.id
_entity.type
_entity.pdbx_description
1 polymer ?
#
loop_
_entity_poly.entity_id
_entity_poly.type
_entity_poly.pdbx_seq_one_letter_code
_entity_poly.pdbx_strand_id
1 'polypeptide(L)' 'MDEEPELRLLFHRLNNQLGIILSHSELLEAKATDDINRARAAQIVSSTLEAMGTAKEIRRLAVTSAEPQ' A
#
# COMPACT_ATOMS: atom_id res chain seq x y z
N MET A 1 8.12 -6.63 25.62
CA MET A 1 8.34 -7.55 24.48
C MET A 1 7.02 -7.68 23.71
N ASP A 2 6.46 -6.55 23.27
CA ASP A 2 5.13 -6.45 22.65
C ASP A 2 5.16 -5.66 21.32
N GLU A 3 6.36 -5.40 20.79
CA GLU A 3 6.60 -4.61 19.57
C GLU A 3 6.14 -5.34 18.30
N GLU A 4 6.26 -6.66 18.28
CA GLU A 4 5.88 -7.49 17.14
C GLU A 4 4.35 -7.50 16.89
N PRO A 5 3.48 -7.64 17.92
CA PRO A 5 2.04 -7.45 17.80
C PRO A 5 1.63 -6.08 17.25
N GLU A 6 2.26 -5.00 17.74
CA GLU A 6 1.92 -3.64 17.34
C GLU A 6 2.33 -3.36 15.89
N LEU A 7 3.53 -3.78 15.49
CA LEU A 7 4.01 -3.62 14.12
C LEU A 7 3.16 -4.43 13.12
N ARG A 8 2.74 -5.66 13.47
CA ARG A 8 1.81 -6.45 12.65
C ARG A 8 0.48 -5.72 12.45
N LEU A 9 -0.05 -5.10 13.51
CA LEU A 9 -1.30 -4.33 13.43
C LEU A 9 -1.15 -3.09 12.54
N LEU A 10 -0.03 -2.38 12.64
CA LEU A 10 0.28 -1.23 11.79
C LEU A 10 0.36 -1.64 10.31
N PHE A 11 1.05 -2.73 9.97
CA PHE A 11 1.10 -3.21 8.58
C PHE A 11 -0.26 -3.65 8.05
N HIS A 12 -1.10 -4.28 8.88
CA HIS A 12 -2.47 -4.61 8.49
C HIS A 12 -3.27 -3.34 8.16
N ARG A 13 -3.22 -2.33 9.05
CA ARG A 13 -3.90 -1.03 8.84
C ARG A 13 -3.39 -0.32 7.59
N LEU A 14 -2.06 -0.26 7.40
CA LEU A 14 -1.44 0.36 6.22
C LEU A 14 -1.89 -0.32 4.93
N ASN A 15 -1.78 -1.66 4.85
CA ASN A 15 -2.20 -2.40 3.66
C ASN A 15 -3.69 -2.25 3.37
N ASN A 16 -4.54 -2.17 4.41
CA ASN A 16 -5.97 -1.89 4.23
C ASN A 16 -6.21 -0.51 3.61
N GLN A 17 -5.52 0.54 4.10
CA GLN A 17 -5.66 1.88 3.52
C GLN A 17 -5.14 1.95 2.09
N LEU A 18 -4.01 1.30 1.78
CA LEU A 18 -3.50 1.20 0.42
C LEU A 18 -4.47 0.46 -0.51
N GLY A 19 -5.12 -0.61 -0.04
CA GLY A 19 -6.14 -1.31 -0.81
C GLY A 19 -7.38 -0.46 -1.12
N ILE A 20 -7.82 0.37 -0.17
CA ILE A 20 -8.91 1.33 -0.38
C ILE A 20 -8.52 2.37 -1.43
N ILE A 21 -7.31 2.95 -1.31
CA ILE A 21 -6.80 3.94 -2.27
C ILE A 21 -6.72 3.33 -3.67
N LEU A 22 -6.17 2.12 -3.80
CA LEU A 22 -6.07 1.40 -5.07
C LEU A 22 -7.46 1.24 -5.70
N SER A 23 -8.41 0.66 -4.97
CA SER A 23 -9.78 0.43 -5.45
C SER A 23 -10.47 1.73 -5.90
N HIS A 24 -10.28 2.82 -5.14
CA HIS A 24 -10.83 4.12 -5.51
C HIS A 24 -10.16 4.70 -6.75
N SER A 25 -8.84 4.58 -6.87
CA SER A 25 -8.10 5.07 -8.04
C SER A 25 -8.44 4.32 -9.31
N GLU A 26 -8.60 2.99 -9.25
CA GLU A 26 -9.07 2.17 -10.37
C GLU A 26 -10.49 2.56 -10.78
N LEU A 27 -11.38 2.81 -9.81
CA LEU A 27 -12.74 3.28 -10.11
C LEU A 27 -12.74 4.67 -10.76
N LEU A 28 -11.87 5.58 -10.31
CA LEU A 28 -11.71 6.91 -10.90
C LEU A 28 -11.18 6.82 -12.33
N GLU A 29 -10.19 5.96 -12.57
CA GLU A 29 -9.63 5.73 -13.91
C GLU A 29 -10.70 5.18 -14.86
N ALA A 30 -11.47 4.18 -14.42
CA ALA A 30 -12.53 3.56 -15.20
C ALA A 30 -13.70 4.51 -15.50
N LYS A 31 -13.96 5.49 -14.63
CA LYS A 31 -15.07 6.46 -14.76
C LYS A 31 -14.66 7.81 -15.36
N ALA A 32 -13.37 8.06 -15.59
CA ALA A 32 -12.89 9.34 -16.08
C ALA A 32 -13.45 9.66 -17.48
N THR A 33 -14.08 10.83 -17.63
CA THR A 33 -14.67 11.28 -18.90
C THR A 33 -13.67 12.01 -19.80
N ASP A 34 -12.51 12.39 -19.27
CA ASP A 34 -11.44 13.07 -19.98
C ASP A 34 -10.08 12.38 -19.74
N ASP A 35 -9.16 12.56 -20.69
CA ASP A 35 -7.85 11.91 -20.68
C ASP A 35 -6.94 12.40 -19.55
N ILE A 36 -7.09 13.65 -19.11
CA ILE A 36 -6.26 14.22 -18.05
C ILE A 36 -6.57 13.55 -16.71
N ASN A 37 -7.85 13.43 -16.37
CA ASN A 37 -8.28 12.77 -15.14
C ASN A 37 -8.00 11.27 -15.17
N ARG A 38 -8.14 10.62 -16.33
CA ARG A 38 -7.75 9.21 -16.51
C ARG A 38 -6.25 8.99 -16.27
N ALA A 39 -5.40 9.81 -16.87
CA ALA A 39 -3.94 9.72 -16.69
C ALA A 39 -3.53 9.96 -15.22
N ARG A 40 -4.17 10.92 -14.54
CA ARG A 40 -3.95 11.15 -13.11
C ARG A 40 -4.38 9.96 -12.26
N ALA A 41 -5.52 9.37 -12.54
CA ALA A 41 -5.99 8.19 -11.81
C ALA A 41 -5.06 6.98 -12.02
N ALA A 42 -4.62 6.73 -13.26
CA ALA A 42 -3.63 5.71 -13.59
C ALA A 42 -2.30 5.92 -12.85
N GLN A 43 -1.85 7.18 -12.71
CA GLN A 43 -0.66 7.49 -11.92
C GLN A 43 -0.84 7.13 -10.43
N ILE A 44 -2.01 7.42 -9.86
CA ILE A 44 -2.33 7.06 -8.46
C ILE A 44 -2.35 5.53 -8.30
N VAL A 45 -2.92 4.79 -9.24
CA VAL A 45 -2.89 3.32 -9.27
C VAL A 45 -1.43 2.83 -9.22
N SER A 46 -0.58 3.31 -10.14
CA SER A 46 0.84 2.92 -10.21
C SER A 46 1.58 3.20 -8.91
N SER A 47 1.47 4.43 -8.39
CA SER A 47 2.15 4.82 -7.15
C SER A 47 1.64 4.06 -5.92
N THR A 48 0.35 3.65 -5.90
CA THR A 48 -0.21 2.84 -4.80
C THR A 48 0.36 1.42 -4.83
N LEU A 49 0.50 0.81 -6.01
CA LEU A 49 1.13 -0.50 -6.17
C LEU A 49 2.61 -0.47 -5.73
N GLU A 50 3.35 0.57 -6.09
CA GLU A 50 4.73 0.79 -5.64
C GLU A 50 4.81 0.94 -4.10
N ALA A 51 3.89 1.70 -3.50
CA ALA A 51 3.81 1.87 -2.05
C ALA A 51 3.51 0.53 -1.34
N MET A 52 2.62 -0.30 -1.89
CA MET A 52 2.36 -1.65 -1.36
C MET A 52 3.59 -2.55 -1.45
N GLY A 53 4.35 -2.47 -2.55
CA GLY A 53 5.64 -3.15 -2.69
C GLY A 53 6.63 -2.71 -1.62
N THR A 54 6.74 -1.41 -1.39
CA THR A 54 7.60 -0.83 -0.34
C THR A 54 7.17 -1.27 1.06
N ALA A 55 5.86 -1.26 1.36
CA ALA A 55 5.35 -1.73 2.65
C ALA A 55 5.67 -3.20 2.89
N LYS A 56 5.60 -4.04 1.86
CA LYS A 56 5.98 -5.46 1.92
C LYS A 56 7.48 -5.64 2.18
N GLU A 57 8.32 -4.82 1.58
CA GLU A 57 9.76 -4.79 1.80
C GLU A 57 10.11 -4.45 3.25
N ILE A 58 9.54 -3.35 3.77
CA ILE A 58 9.74 -2.92 5.16
C ILE A 58 9.31 -4.03 6.12
N ARG A 59 8.14 -4.66 5.89
CA ARG A 59 7.67 -5.77 6.72
C ARG A 59 8.65 -6.94 6.72
N ARG A 60 9.23 -7.29 5.57
CA ARG A 60 10.21 -8.38 5.48
C ARG A 60 11.44 -8.08 6.33
N LEU A 61 12.03 -6.89 6.16
CA LEU A 61 13.23 -6.50 6.88
C LEU A 61 13.00 -6.37 8.39
N ALA A 62 11.83 -5.88 8.81
CA ALA A 62 11.47 -5.73 10.21
C ALA A 62 11.23 -7.08 10.92
N VAL A 63 10.75 -8.10 10.21
CA VAL A 63 10.62 -9.46 10.77
C VAL A 63 11.98 -10.14 10.86
N THR A 64 12.84 -10.01 9.84
CA THR A 64 14.20 -10.59 9.85
C THR A 64 15.10 -10.01 10.95
N SER A 65 14.89 -8.75 11.35
CA SER A 65 15.66 -8.13 12.44
C SER A 65 15.18 -8.53 13.85
N ALA A 66 14.07 -9.27 13.97
CA ALA A 66 13.52 -9.74 15.24
C ALA A 66 13.89 -11.19 15.61
N GLU A 67 14.56 -11.94 14.72
CA GLU A 67 15.10 -13.27 15.04
C GLU A 67 16.42 -13.15 15.84
N PRO A 68 16.52 -13.71 17.06
CA PRO A 68 17.80 -13.86 17.74
C PRO A 68 18.61 -14.98 17.08
N GLN A 69 19.90 -14.71 16.82
CA GLN A 69 20.90 -15.76 16.57
C GLN A 69 21.13 -16.61 17.83
#